data_AF-A0A958FJP2-F1
#
_entry.id   AF-A0A958FJP2-F1
#
_cell.length_a   1.000
_cell.length_b   1.000
_cell.length_c   1.000
_cell.angle_alpha   90.00
_cell.angle_beta   90.00
_cell.angle_gamma   90.00
#
_symmetry.space_group_name_H-M   'P 1'
#
loop_
_entity.id
_entity.type
_entity.pdbx_description
1 polymer ?
#
loop_
_entity_poly.entity_id
_entity_poly.type
_entity_poly.pdbx_seq_one_letter_code
_entity_poly.pdbx_strand_id
1 'polypeptide(L)'
;MLKRLVTFSAVVLLMLTTLSPLPAQQPNEGENEFRVAAVNPRATTLDTLTASAGRGIWVADNPDLDGDGKPEIIVTEYTKGGRVFVYEMIGDDQLEFVWASKRLSETRSGGNSTPRMVTTGDFDNDGFQEIIFPIGYVATDSVEAAERGIYFYEFTGTDNDYGSEPAYHLKFEDFYAPFATINQGATESGIRVQDIDGDGKNELLFPP
;
A
#
# COMPACT_ATOMS: atom_id res chain seq x y z
N MET A 1 7.47 19.97 -81.74
CA MET A 1 7.54 19.20 -80.48
C MET A 1 8.28 20.04 -79.46
N LEU A 2 7.58 20.63 -78.48
CA LEU A 2 8.21 21.33 -77.36
C LEU A 2 7.45 20.91 -76.10
N LYS A 3 8.03 20.01 -75.30
CA LYS A 3 7.46 19.60 -74.01
C LYS A 3 7.89 20.63 -72.97
N ARG A 4 6.95 21.41 -72.43
CA ARG A 4 7.18 22.24 -71.25
C ARG A 4 7.22 21.33 -70.03
N LEU A 5 8.35 21.33 -69.31
CA LEU A 5 8.45 20.73 -67.99
C LEU A 5 7.80 21.72 -67.00
N VAL A 6 6.74 21.29 -66.31
CA VAL A 6 6.20 22.01 -65.15
C VAL A 6 6.73 21.31 -63.92
N THR A 7 7.67 21.94 -63.22
CA THR A 7 8.17 21.46 -61.93
C THR A 7 7.14 21.83 -60.85
N PHE A 8 6.52 20.82 -60.24
CA PHE A 8 5.74 20.98 -59.02
C PHE A 8 6.70 20.86 -57.83
N SER A 9 7.05 21.97 -57.20
CA SER A 9 7.73 21.96 -55.90
C SER A 9 6.68 21.73 -54.82
N ALA A 10 6.54 20.49 -54.35
CA ALA A 10 5.80 20.20 -53.13
C ALA A 10 6.63 20.68 -51.94
N VAL A 11 6.22 21.79 -51.32
CA VAL A 11 6.75 22.20 -50.02
C VAL A 11 6.12 21.28 -48.99
N VAL A 12 6.84 20.22 -48.61
CA VAL A 12 6.49 19.42 -47.43
C VAL A 12 6.93 20.22 -46.21
N LEU A 13 5.97 20.91 -45.58
CA LEU A 13 6.20 21.54 -44.29
C LEU A 13 6.18 20.44 -43.23
N LEU A 14 7.35 19.87 -42.95
CA LEU A 14 7.54 18.94 -41.85
C LEU A 14 7.49 19.76 -40.54
N MET A 15 6.33 19.85 -39.89
CA MET A 15 6.27 20.30 -38.51
C MET A 15 6.98 19.27 -37.64
N LEU A 16 8.27 19.49 -37.37
CA LEU A 16 8.92 18.88 -36.22
C LEU A 16 8.28 19.50 -34.98
N THR A 17 7.28 18.82 -34.40
CA THR A 17 6.94 19.05 -33.00
C THR A 17 8.10 18.52 -32.19
N THR A 18 8.99 19.40 -31.75
CA THR A 18 9.94 19.06 -30.70
C THR A 18 9.11 18.80 -29.45
N LEU A 19 8.82 17.54 -29.15
CA LEU A 19 8.41 17.11 -27.82
C LEU A 19 9.61 17.34 -26.89
N SER A 20 9.80 18.59 -26.48
CA SER A 20 10.60 18.87 -25.29
C SER A 20 9.89 18.19 -24.13
N PRO A 21 10.57 17.35 -23.32
CA PRO A 21 9.95 16.80 -22.13
C PRO A 21 9.43 17.97 -21.30
N LEU A 22 8.12 17.97 -21.03
CA LEU A 22 7.51 18.99 -20.21
C LEU A 22 8.13 18.91 -18.81
N PRO A 23 8.46 20.06 -18.17
CA PRO A 23 8.82 20.04 -16.76
C PRO A 23 7.66 19.48 -15.95
N ALA A 24 7.92 19.01 -14.72
CA ALA A 24 6.87 18.56 -13.82
C ALA A 24 5.75 19.62 -13.75
N GLN A 25 4.55 19.25 -14.18
CA GLN A 25 3.39 20.11 -14.26
C GLN A 25 2.15 19.30 -13.88
N GLN A 26 1.06 20.00 -13.52
CA GLN A 26 -0.24 19.35 -13.45
C GLN A 26 -0.56 18.74 -14.82
N PRO A 27 -1.05 17.50 -14.87
CA PRO A 27 -1.77 16.95 -16.02
C PRO A 27 -2.78 17.97 -16.54
N ASN A 28 -3.06 17.87 -17.85
CA ASN A 28 -3.79 18.90 -18.58
C ASN A 28 -5.23 19.13 -18.05
N GLU A 29 -5.75 18.23 -17.22
CA GLU A 29 -7.09 18.27 -16.64
C GLU A 29 -7.12 19.04 -15.30
N GLY A 30 -5.97 19.30 -14.66
CA GLY A 30 -5.86 20.19 -13.51
C GLY A 30 -6.27 19.60 -12.15
N GLU A 31 -6.75 18.36 -12.11
CA GLU A 31 -7.13 17.61 -10.91
C GLU A 31 -6.31 16.31 -10.84
N ASN A 32 -5.40 16.19 -9.87
CA ASN A 32 -4.73 14.92 -9.54
C ASN A 32 -4.03 15.03 -8.18
N GLU A 33 -4.81 15.46 -7.20
CA GLU A 33 -4.52 15.25 -5.80
C GLU A 33 -5.75 14.64 -5.14
N PHE A 34 -5.63 13.43 -4.61
CA PHE A 34 -6.63 12.90 -3.70
C PHE A 34 -6.50 13.64 -2.38
N ARG A 35 -7.18 14.78 -2.26
CA ARG A 35 -7.47 15.34 -0.95
C ARG A 35 -8.64 14.54 -0.43
N VAL A 36 -8.34 13.60 0.44
CA VAL A 36 -9.36 12.99 1.28
C VAL A 36 -9.93 14.10 2.18
N ALA A 37 -10.84 14.91 1.63
CA ALA A 37 -12.00 15.36 2.35
C ALA A 37 -12.98 14.20 2.34
N ALA A 38 -12.56 13.01 2.81
CA ALA A 38 -13.52 11.98 3.15
C ALA A 38 -14.50 12.69 4.06
N VAL A 39 -15.74 12.78 3.60
CA VAL A 39 -16.85 12.81 4.52
C VAL A 39 -16.66 11.56 5.33
N ASN A 40 -15.94 11.68 6.44
CA ASN A 40 -15.91 10.71 7.49
C ASN A 40 -17.38 10.43 7.75
N PRO A 41 -17.91 9.22 7.47
CA PRO A 41 -19.19 8.85 7.99
C PRO A 41 -18.97 8.72 9.49
N ARG A 42 -18.89 9.86 10.17
CA ARG A 42 -18.72 10.03 11.61
C ARG A 42 -20.00 9.58 12.34
N ALA A 43 -20.77 8.71 11.71
CA ALA A 43 -22.16 8.37 11.93
C ALA A 43 -22.55 6.98 11.38
N THR A 44 -21.60 6.09 11.04
CA THR A 44 -21.89 4.66 10.89
C THR A 44 -21.08 3.88 11.93
N THR A 45 -21.57 2.71 12.33
CA THR A 45 -20.95 1.82 13.32
C THR A 45 -19.64 1.17 12.86
N LEU A 46 -19.05 1.67 11.77
CA LEU A 46 -17.83 1.20 11.12
C LEU A 46 -16.57 1.79 11.76
N ASP A 47 -15.40 1.21 11.46
CA ASP A 47 -14.12 1.72 11.93
C ASP A 47 -13.84 3.12 11.36
N THR A 48 -13.09 3.94 12.09
CA THR A 48 -12.79 5.31 11.68
C THR A 48 -11.33 5.61 11.97
N LEU A 49 -10.68 6.32 11.05
CA LEU A 49 -9.36 6.88 11.27
C LEU A 49 -9.42 7.92 12.41
N THR A 50 -8.72 7.66 13.52
CA THR A 50 -8.87 8.39 14.79
C THR A 50 -7.70 9.32 15.14
N ALA A 51 -6.60 9.25 14.41
CA ALA A 51 -5.39 10.03 14.69
C ALA A 51 -4.64 10.41 13.39
N SER A 52 -3.45 11.00 13.54
CA SER A 52 -2.57 11.27 12.40
C SER A 52 -2.21 9.94 11.73
N ALA A 53 -2.89 9.64 10.65
CA ALA A 53 -2.51 8.59 9.74
C ALA A 53 -1.26 8.99 8.95
N GLY A 54 -0.55 7.97 8.47
CA GLY A 54 0.34 8.10 7.33
C GLY A 54 1.77 8.51 7.67
N ARG A 55 2.58 7.54 8.09
CA ARG A 55 3.92 7.44 7.47
C ARG A 55 3.90 6.59 6.20
N GLY A 56 3.04 5.58 6.14
CA GLY A 56 2.87 4.71 4.98
C GLY A 56 1.52 4.91 4.30
N ILE A 57 1.57 5.04 2.97
CA ILE A 57 0.45 4.89 2.04
C ILE A 57 0.95 3.91 0.96
N TRP A 58 0.12 2.94 0.59
CA TRP A 58 0.38 1.97 -0.47
C TRP A 58 -0.83 1.91 -1.41
N VAL A 59 -0.57 1.68 -2.70
CA VAL A 59 -1.61 1.47 -3.72
C VAL A 59 -1.43 0.06 -4.27
N ALA A 60 -2.48 -0.75 -4.21
CA ALA A 60 -2.54 -2.06 -4.82
C ALA A 60 -3.38 -1.97 -6.09
N ASP A 61 -2.72 -1.73 -7.22
CA ASP A 61 -3.37 -1.64 -8.54
C ASP A 61 -2.96 -2.79 -9.47
N ASN A 62 -1.72 -3.28 -9.32
CA ASN A 62 -1.20 -4.39 -10.09
C ASN A 62 -0.13 -5.17 -9.30
N PRO A 63 -0.47 -6.36 -8.80
CA PRO A 63 -1.82 -6.94 -8.78
C PRO A 63 -2.79 -6.14 -7.88
N ASP A 64 -4.02 -6.07 -8.37
CA ASP A 64 -5.23 -5.66 -7.64
C ASP A 64 -5.47 -6.63 -6.47
N LEU A 65 -5.84 -6.10 -5.30
CA LEU A 65 -5.81 -6.83 -4.04
C LEU A 65 -6.97 -7.83 -3.90
N ASP A 66 -8.14 -7.50 -4.45
CA ASP A 66 -9.30 -8.42 -4.50
C ASP A 66 -9.73 -8.84 -5.91
N GLY A 67 -9.12 -8.22 -6.93
CA GLY A 67 -9.23 -8.64 -8.32
C GLY A 67 -10.51 -8.18 -9.02
N ASP A 68 -11.22 -7.19 -8.48
CA ASP A 68 -12.46 -6.66 -9.07
C ASP A 68 -12.24 -5.63 -10.21
N GLY A 69 -10.99 -5.20 -10.41
CA GLY A 69 -10.54 -4.23 -11.39
C GLY A 69 -10.44 -2.80 -10.86
N LYS A 70 -10.65 -2.58 -9.57
CA LYS A 70 -10.48 -1.30 -8.89
C LYS A 70 -9.26 -1.36 -7.96
N PRO A 71 -8.45 -0.29 -7.89
CA PRO A 71 -7.33 -0.28 -6.96
C PRO A 71 -7.70 0.02 -5.51
N GLU A 72 -7.00 -0.64 -4.59
CA GLU A 72 -7.06 -0.36 -3.15
C GLU A 72 -5.95 0.60 -2.74
N ILE A 73 -6.29 1.55 -1.87
CA ILE A 73 -5.35 2.43 -1.17
C ILE A 73 -5.30 2.02 0.30
N ILE A 74 -4.12 1.57 0.74
CA ILE A 74 -3.90 1.16 2.11
C ILE A 74 -3.13 2.25 2.87
N VAL A 75 -3.68 2.66 4.02
CA VAL A 75 -3.14 3.74 4.85
C VAL A 75 -2.87 3.25 6.27
N THR A 76 -1.70 3.59 6.78
CA THR A 76 -1.28 3.26 8.16
C THR A 76 -1.91 4.18 9.22
N GLU A 77 -2.30 3.60 10.36
CA GLU A 77 -2.77 4.30 11.56
C GLU A 77 -1.97 3.81 12.80
N TYR A 78 -1.37 4.71 13.56
CA TYR A 78 -0.63 4.31 14.77
C TYR A 78 -1.51 3.94 15.95
N THR A 79 -2.72 4.47 16.05
CA THR A 79 -3.60 4.25 17.20
C THR A 79 -4.19 2.83 17.20
N LYS A 80 -4.83 2.49 18.31
CA LYS A 80 -5.51 1.20 18.51
C LYS A 80 -4.58 -0.02 18.36
N GLY A 81 -3.34 0.15 18.80
CA GLY A 81 -2.27 -0.87 18.71
C GLY A 81 -1.53 -0.89 17.38
N GLY A 82 -1.82 0.06 16.47
CA GLY A 82 -1.21 0.12 15.16
C GLY A 82 -1.95 -0.76 14.15
N ARG A 83 -2.45 -0.16 13.06
CA ARG A 83 -3.39 -0.78 12.13
C ARG A 83 -3.25 -0.21 10.73
N VAL A 84 -3.99 -0.81 9.80
CA VAL A 84 -4.16 -0.27 8.44
C VAL A 84 -5.64 -0.14 8.09
N PHE A 85 -5.92 0.81 7.21
CA PHE A 85 -7.23 1.06 6.60
C PHE A 85 -7.09 0.85 5.10
N VAL A 86 -8.11 0.25 4.49
CA VAL A 86 -8.21 0.03 3.06
C VAL A 86 -9.35 0.89 2.54
N TYR A 87 -9.06 1.61 1.46
CA TYR A 87 -10.01 2.37 0.69
C TYR A 87 -10.01 1.88 -0.75
N GLU A 88 -11.18 1.72 -1.36
CA GLU A 88 -11.30 1.31 -2.76
C GLU A 88 -11.56 2.53 -3.66
N MET A 89 -10.95 2.54 -4.83
CA MET A 89 -11.22 3.49 -5.91
C MET A 89 -12.52 3.16 -6.63
N ILE A 90 -13.65 3.76 -6.21
CA ILE A 90 -14.98 3.49 -6.78
C ILE A 90 -15.33 4.35 -8.01
N GLY A 91 -14.45 5.25 -8.41
CA GLY A 91 -14.65 6.12 -9.57
C GLY A 91 -13.63 7.25 -9.64
N ASP A 92 -13.88 8.18 -10.55
CA ASP A 92 -13.05 9.37 -10.74
C ASP A 92 -13.00 10.22 -9.46
N ASP A 93 -11.79 10.39 -8.93
CA ASP A 93 -11.48 11.05 -7.67
C ASP A 93 -12.34 10.62 -6.46
N GLN A 94 -12.83 9.38 -6.45
CA GLN A 94 -13.72 8.85 -5.41
C GLN A 94 -13.14 7.62 -4.72
N LEU A 95 -13.10 7.68 -3.39
CA LEU A 95 -12.66 6.61 -2.50
C LEU A 95 -13.78 6.18 -1.56
N GLU A 96 -13.97 4.88 -1.39
CA GLU A 96 -14.84 4.30 -0.38
C GLU A 96 -14.02 3.64 0.73
N PHE A 97 -14.43 3.78 2.00
CA PHE A 97 -13.85 2.97 3.07
C PHE A 97 -14.46 1.58 3.04
N VAL A 98 -13.62 0.56 2.90
CA VAL A 98 -14.06 -0.80 2.67
C VAL A 98 -13.64 -1.77 3.77
N TRP A 99 -12.45 -1.58 4.36
CA TRP A 99 -11.94 -2.50 5.39
C TRP A 99 -10.90 -1.85 6.32
N ALA A 100 -10.75 -2.38 7.53
CA ALA A 100 -9.65 -2.05 8.44
C ALA A 100 -9.17 -3.28 9.21
N SER A 101 -7.87 -3.33 9.50
CA SER A 101 -7.30 -4.42 10.29
C SER A 101 -7.79 -4.38 11.73
N LYS A 102 -7.69 -5.53 12.40
CA LYS A 102 -8.08 -5.70 13.80
C LYS A 102 -7.42 -4.66 14.70
N ARG A 103 -8.18 -4.21 15.71
CA ARG A 103 -7.65 -3.47 16.86
C ARG A 103 -6.88 -4.40 17.79
N LEU A 104 -5.60 -4.11 17.97
CA LEU A 104 -4.77 -4.81 18.94
C LEU A 104 -4.93 -4.20 20.34
N SER A 105 -5.17 -2.89 20.41
CA SER A 105 -5.43 -2.18 21.66
C SER A 105 -6.58 -1.19 21.54
N GLU A 106 -7.30 -0.92 22.63
CA GLU A 106 -8.30 0.15 22.65
C GLU A 106 -7.72 1.51 23.05
N THR A 107 -6.56 1.54 23.70
CA THR A 107 -6.03 2.74 24.35
C THR A 107 -4.61 3.09 23.94
N ARG A 108 -3.87 2.14 23.35
CA ARG A 108 -2.46 2.32 23.01
C ARG A 108 -2.25 2.56 21.52
N SER A 109 -1.10 3.12 21.18
CA SER A 109 -0.57 3.09 19.82
C SER A 109 0.28 1.84 19.61
N GLY A 110 0.55 1.48 18.36
CA GLY A 110 1.50 0.42 18.03
C GLY A 110 2.88 0.75 18.58
N GLY A 111 3.58 -0.29 19.06
CA GLY A 111 4.86 -0.17 19.72
C GLY A 111 5.88 0.56 18.84
N ASN A 112 6.64 1.48 19.43
CA ASN A 112 7.61 2.31 18.68
C ASN A 112 6.99 3.14 17.53
N SER A 113 5.72 3.55 17.65
CA SER A 113 5.00 4.36 16.64
C SER A 113 4.89 3.66 15.28
N THR A 114 4.28 2.47 15.27
CA THR A 114 4.04 1.63 14.09
C THR A 114 2.55 1.37 13.87
N PRO A 115 2.12 0.91 12.67
CA PRO A 115 2.91 0.65 11.47
C PRO A 115 3.35 1.95 10.79
N ARG A 116 4.62 2.02 10.40
CA ARG A 116 5.17 3.16 9.65
C ARG A 116 5.11 2.93 8.15
N MET A 117 4.84 1.70 7.74
CA MET A 117 4.75 1.28 6.35
C MET A 117 3.76 0.13 6.21
N VAL A 118 3.31 -0.09 4.97
CA VAL A 118 2.51 -1.22 4.54
C VAL A 118 2.92 -1.54 3.10
N THR A 119 2.82 -2.82 2.71
CA THR A 119 3.02 -3.30 1.35
C THR A 119 1.98 -4.38 1.06
N THR A 120 1.82 -4.73 -0.21
CA THR A 120 1.15 -5.97 -0.61
C THR A 120 2.13 -6.96 -1.24
N GLY A 121 1.78 -8.23 -1.27
CA GLY A 121 2.54 -9.28 -1.93
C GLY A 121 2.00 -10.68 -1.65
N ASP A 122 1.98 -11.52 -2.69
CA ASP A 122 1.60 -12.95 -2.67
C ASP A 122 2.65 -13.77 -1.91
N PHE A 123 2.62 -13.80 -0.59
CA PHE A 123 3.69 -14.40 0.18
C PHE A 123 3.60 -15.93 0.17
N ASP A 124 2.39 -16.50 0.06
CA ASP A 124 2.20 -17.95 0.04
C ASP A 124 2.09 -18.60 -1.36
N ASN A 125 2.07 -17.79 -2.43
CA ASN A 125 2.05 -18.17 -3.86
C ASN A 125 0.73 -18.80 -4.31
N ASP A 126 -0.40 -18.35 -3.75
CA ASP A 126 -1.73 -18.79 -4.15
C ASP A 126 -2.37 -17.92 -5.26
N GLY A 127 -1.72 -16.80 -5.59
CA GLY A 127 -2.13 -15.86 -6.64
C GLY A 127 -2.94 -14.67 -6.13
N PHE A 128 -3.28 -14.64 -4.84
CA PHE A 128 -3.82 -13.46 -4.15
C PHE A 128 -2.69 -12.71 -3.43
N GLN A 129 -2.95 -11.48 -3.00
CA GLN A 129 -1.91 -10.69 -2.32
C GLN A 129 -2.30 -10.46 -0.87
N GLU A 130 -1.30 -10.55 -0.01
CA GLU A 130 -1.47 -10.25 1.40
C GLU A 130 -1.22 -8.77 1.65
N ILE A 131 -1.99 -8.18 2.55
CA ILE A 131 -1.65 -6.89 3.17
C ILE A 131 -0.64 -7.15 4.28
N ILE A 132 0.55 -6.56 4.15
CA ILE A 132 1.70 -6.84 5.02
C ILE A 132 2.19 -5.57 5.71
N PHE A 133 2.21 -5.58 7.04
CA PHE A 133 2.73 -4.45 7.83
C PHE A 133 3.36 -4.89 9.16
N PRO A 134 4.43 -4.21 9.61
CA PRO A 134 5.06 -4.51 10.89
C PRO A 134 4.48 -3.66 12.03
N ILE A 135 4.34 -4.30 13.20
CA ILE A 135 4.15 -3.66 14.49
C ILE A 135 5.43 -3.83 15.30
N GLY A 136 6.06 -2.70 15.62
CA GLY A 136 7.30 -2.64 16.38
C GLY A 136 7.06 -2.78 17.87
N TYR A 137 8.15 -2.73 18.64
CA TYR A 137 8.06 -2.84 20.09
C TYR A 137 9.25 -2.21 20.82
N VAL A 138 9.00 -1.89 22.10
CA VAL A 138 10.03 -1.53 23.07
C VAL A 138 10.26 -2.71 24.01
N ALA A 139 11.50 -3.17 24.15
CA ALA A 139 11.85 -4.40 24.88
C ALA A 139 11.48 -4.38 26.37
N THR A 140 11.27 -3.20 26.95
CA THR A 140 10.85 -3.03 28.34
C THR A 140 9.33 -3.07 28.55
N ASP A 141 8.53 -3.15 27.48
CA ASP A 141 7.06 -3.17 27.56
C ASP A 141 6.49 -4.55 27.23
N SER A 142 5.92 -5.21 28.23
CA SER A 142 5.41 -6.58 28.10
C SER A 142 4.08 -6.70 27.35
N VAL A 143 3.35 -5.60 27.14
CA VAL A 143 2.08 -5.63 26.38
C VAL A 143 2.37 -5.61 24.88
N GLU A 144 3.30 -4.76 24.45
CA GLU A 144 3.77 -4.70 23.06
C GLU A 144 4.43 -6.02 22.63
N ALA A 145 4.97 -6.77 23.60
CA ALA A 145 5.61 -8.05 23.34
C ALA A 145 4.70 -9.09 22.68
N ALA A 146 3.39 -9.08 22.94
CA ALA A 146 2.45 -10.03 22.34
C ALA A 146 2.01 -9.62 20.93
N GLU A 147 2.06 -8.32 20.63
CA GLU A 147 1.54 -7.69 19.41
C GLU A 147 2.66 -7.37 18.39
N ARG A 148 3.92 -7.61 18.74
CA ARG A 148 5.06 -7.32 17.86
C ARG A 148 5.16 -8.33 16.72
N GLY A 149 5.65 -7.88 15.59
CA GLY A 149 5.94 -8.73 14.44
C GLY A 149 5.36 -8.18 13.16
N ILE A 150 5.25 -9.04 12.16
CA ILE A 150 4.73 -8.72 10.83
C ILE A 150 3.39 -9.42 10.66
N TYR A 151 2.37 -8.64 10.33
CA TYR A 151 1.01 -9.09 10.13
C TYR A 151 0.76 -9.28 8.65
N PHE A 152 0.05 -10.36 8.33
CA PHE A 152 -0.40 -10.72 6.98
C PHE A 152 -1.91 -10.89 7.04
N TYR A 153 -2.62 -10.12 6.23
CA TYR A 153 -4.06 -10.26 6.03
C TYR A 153 -4.30 -10.70 4.59
N GLU A 154 -5.12 -11.74 4.44
CA GLU A 154 -5.33 -12.47 3.19
C GLU A 154 -6.72 -12.14 2.63
N PHE A 155 -6.83 -12.03 1.31
CA PHE A 155 -8.12 -11.89 0.67
C PHE A 155 -8.96 -13.15 0.88
N THR A 156 -10.16 -13.02 1.43
CA THR A 156 -10.99 -14.19 1.79
C THR A 156 -11.74 -14.80 0.60
N GLY A 157 -11.61 -14.21 -0.60
CA GLY A 157 -12.40 -14.56 -1.77
C GLY A 157 -13.73 -13.79 -1.87
N THR A 158 -13.99 -12.86 -0.94
CA THR A 158 -15.16 -11.97 -0.97
C THR A 158 -14.68 -10.54 -1.11
N ASP A 159 -15.21 -9.82 -2.10
CA ASP A 159 -15.01 -8.39 -2.37
C ASP A 159 -14.73 -7.58 -1.09
N ASN A 160 -13.55 -6.96 -1.04
CA ASN A 160 -13.06 -6.14 0.07
C ASN A 160 -12.99 -6.80 1.47
N ASP A 161 -12.99 -8.13 1.56
CA ASP A 161 -12.83 -8.85 2.82
C ASP A 161 -11.43 -9.47 2.94
N TYR A 162 -10.67 -8.96 3.91
CA TYR A 162 -9.34 -9.45 4.27
C TYR A 162 -9.31 -10.19 5.61
N GLY A 163 -10.48 -10.54 6.13
CA GLY A 163 -10.65 -11.24 7.40
C GLY A 163 -10.67 -10.30 8.63
N SER A 164 -11.01 -10.89 9.78
CA SER A 164 -11.07 -10.18 11.08
C SER A 164 -9.86 -10.44 11.98
N GLU A 165 -9.01 -11.39 11.60
CA GLU A 165 -7.76 -11.76 12.24
C GLU A 165 -6.70 -11.92 11.14
N PRO A 166 -5.41 -11.70 11.43
CA PRO A 166 -4.37 -11.95 10.44
C PRO A 166 -4.36 -13.43 10.04
N ALA A 167 -4.21 -13.69 8.74
CA ALA A 167 -3.98 -15.04 8.22
C ALA A 167 -2.64 -15.60 8.73
N TYR A 168 -1.65 -14.73 8.88
CA TYR A 168 -0.36 -15.07 9.48
C TYR A 168 0.22 -13.91 10.30
N HIS A 169 0.92 -14.26 11.38
CA HIS A 169 1.62 -13.31 12.26
C HIS A 169 3.02 -13.84 12.54
N LEU A 170 4.02 -13.24 11.91
CA LEU A 170 5.42 -13.58 12.08
C LEU A 170 6.03 -12.74 13.19
N LYS A 171 6.46 -13.35 14.31
CA LYS A 171 7.16 -12.61 15.36
C LYS A 171 8.61 -12.39 14.98
N PHE A 172 9.18 -11.25 15.39
CA PHE A 172 10.59 -10.96 15.11
C PHE A 172 11.54 -12.02 15.69
N GLU A 173 11.23 -12.55 16.88
CA GLU A 173 12.03 -13.61 17.50
C GLU A 173 11.98 -14.96 16.78
N ASP A 174 10.95 -15.22 15.97
CA ASP A 174 10.84 -16.45 15.19
C ASP A 174 11.85 -16.43 14.03
N PHE A 175 12.17 -15.24 13.51
CA PHE A 175 13.26 -15.04 12.56
C PHE A 175 14.63 -15.11 13.24
N TYR A 176 14.81 -14.38 14.34
CA TYR A 176 16.07 -14.34 15.08
C TYR A 176 15.83 -14.13 16.58
N ALA A 177 16.04 -15.18 17.38
CA ALA A 177 15.72 -15.19 18.80
C ALA A 177 16.20 -13.96 19.61
N PRO A 178 17.39 -13.38 19.36
CA PRO A 178 17.81 -12.15 20.04
C PRO A 178 16.90 -10.92 19.85
N PHE A 179 16.10 -10.88 18.78
CA PHE A 179 15.05 -9.87 18.57
C PHE A 179 13.92 -9.95 19.60
N ALA A 180 13.94 -10.89 20.55
CA ALA A 180 13.06 -10.84 21.72
C ALA A 180 13.47 -9.75 22.74
N THR A 181 14.71 -9.25 22.70
CA THR A 181 15.30 -8.43 23.78
C THR A 181 15.79 -7.04 23.36
N ILE A 182 15.55 -6.62 22.12
CA ILE A 182 16.00 -5.33 21.59
C ILE A 182 14.87 -4.54 20.94
N ASN A 183 14.84 -3.21 21.08
CA ASN A 183 13.79 -2.39 20.44
C ASN A 183 13.90 -2.49 18.92
N GLN A 184 12.82 -2.90 18.23
CA GLN A 184 12.83 -3.21 16.80
C GLN A 184 11.48 -2.87 16.13
N GLY A 185 11.42 -3.00 14.80
CA GLY A 185 10.20 -2.88 14.00
C GLY A 185 9.74 -1.45 13.68
N ALA A 186 10.48 -0.42 14.09
CA ALA A 186 10.26 0.97 13.66
C ALA A 186 10.80 1.23 12.24
N THR A 187 10.52 0.31 11.34
CA THR A 187 11.04 0.31 9.97
C THR A 187 10.36 1.38 9.13
N GLU A 188 11.18 2.20 8.47
CA GLU A 188 10.77 2.97 7.30
C GLU A 188 11.38 2.35 6.04
N SER A 189 10.63 2.32 4.94
CA SER A 189 11.02 1.72 3.65
C SER A 189 10.87 0.19 3.56
N GLY A 190 10.43 -0.22 2.37
CA GLY A 190 9.50 -1.32 2.17
C GLY A 190 10.04 -2.73 2.41
N ILE A 191 9.29 -3.47 3.21
CA ILE A 191 9.12 -4.91 3.04
C ILE A 191 8.91 -5.23 1.54
N ARG A 192 9.50 -6.31 1.07
CA ARG A 192 9.28 -6.86 -0.28
C ARG A 192 8.90 -8.32 -0.17
N VAL A 193 8.01 -8.74 -1.04
CA VAL A 193 7.64 -10.14 -1.26
C VAL A 193 8.02 -10.45 -2.69
N GLN A 194 8.97 -11.37 -2.87
CA GLN A 194 9.47 -11.74 -4.19
C GLN A 194 10.25 -13.05 -4.13
N ASP A 195 10.09 -13.90 -5.14
CA ASP A 195 10.95 -15.05 -5.41
C ASP A 195 12.35 -14.56 -5.85
N ILE A 196 13.27 -14.53 -4.90
CA ILE A 196 14.62 -14.00 -5.09
C ILE A 196 15.60 -15.11 -5.47
N ASP A 197 15.40 -16.31 -4.96
CA ASP A 197 16.30 -17.42 -5.24
C ASP A 197 15.88 -18.28 -6.44
N GLY A 198 14.69 -18.02 -6.99
CA GLY A 198 14.17 -18.63 -8.20
C GLY A 198 13.58 -20.03 -7.99
N ASP A 199 13.19 -20.38 -6.76
CA ASP A 199 12.60 -21.69 -6.44
C ASP A 199 11.08 -21.75 -6.69
N GLY A 200 10.48 -20.64 -7.10
CA GLY A 200 9.03 -20.52 -7.34
C GLY A 200 8.22 -20.23 -6.09
N LYS A 201 8.86 -19.83 -4.98
CA LYS A 201 8.21 -19.31 -3.78
C LYS A 201 8.71 -17.91 -3.49
N ASN A 202 7.81 -17.05 -3.04
CA ASN A 202 8.18 -15.71 -2.66
C ASN A 202 8.84 -15.64 -1.26
N GLU A 203 9.94 -14.89 -1.16
CA GLU A 203 10.58 -14.54 0.11
C GLU A 203 10.10 -13.18 0.62
N LEU A 204 10.05 -13.06 1.95
CA LEU A 204 9.89 -11.79 2.64
C LEU A 204 11.24 -11.14 2.94
N LEU A 205 11.50 -10.00 2.30
CA LEU A 205 12.65 -9.15 2.63
C LEU A 205 12.16 -8.02 3.52
N PHE A 206 12.76 -7.88 4.69
CA PHE A 206 12.41 -6.82 5.62
C PHE A 206 13.64 -6.41 6.44
N PRO A 207 13.78 -5.11 6.76
CA PRO A 207 14.72 -4.70 7.79
C PRO A 207 14.06 -4.93 9.17
N PRO A 208 14.77 -5.58 10.10
CA PRO A 208 14.26 -5.87 11.44
C PRO A 208 14.21 -4.64 12.35
#